data_AF-A0A7S0B478-F1
#
_entry.id   AF-A0A7S0B478-F1
#
_cell.length_a   1.000
_cell.length_b   1.000
_cell.length_c   1.000
_cell.angle_alpha   90.00
_cell.angle_beta   90.00
_cell.angle_gamma   90.00
#
_symmetry.space_group_name_H-M   'P 1'
#
loop_
_entity.id
_entity.type
_entity.pdbx_description
1 polymer ?
#
loop_
_entity_poly.entity_id
_entity_poly.type
_entity_poly.pdbx_seq_one_letter_code
_entity_poly.pdbx_strand_id
1 'polypeptide(L)'
;AMAARRPLLCTVAVAAAALWLLHAALVPAFAGGLLAQRRQLHTAVSASEICEIFVTNPSVGMRTRMSVTPDTTVESIIEDARKALGFDQDFLSSSDFKLYKKEDESTPISGKMG
;
A
#
# COMPACT_ATOMS: atom_id res chain seq x y z
N ALA A 1 -72.17 19.54 -4.50
CA ALA A 1 -71.22 20.31 -3.66
C ALA A 1 -69.93 19.49 -3.45
N MET A 2 -68.86 19.79 -4.20
CA MET A 2 -67.49 19.30 -3.91
C MET A 2 -66.47 20.16 -4.67
N ALA A 3 -66.04 21.27 -4.08
CA ALA A 3 -64.94 22.08 -4.60
C ALA A 3 -64.00 22.65 -3.51
N ALA A 4 -64.18 22.26 -2.24
CA ALA A 4 -63.44 22.84 -1.10
C ALA A 4 -62.38 21.90 -0.48
N ARG A 5 -62.13 20.71 -1.05
CA ARG A 5 -61.20 19.71 -0.47
C ARG A 5 -59.79 19.71 -1.09
N ARG A 6 -59.61 20.38 -2.23
CA ARG A 6 -58.32 20.46 -2.95
C ARG A 6 -57.31 21.46 -2.36
N PRO A 7 -57.68 22.63 -1.80
CA PRO A 7 -56.68 23.62 -1.37
C PRO A 7 -55.96 23.22 -0.08
N LEU A 8 -56.61 22.47 0.82
CA LEU A 8 -56.00 22.05 2.10
C LEU A 8 -54.88 21.03 1.95
N LEU A 9 -54.98 20.14 0.95
CA LEU A 9 -53.91 19.16 0.70
C LEU A 9 -52.66 19.83 0.11
N CYS A 10 -52.85 20.81 -0.77
CA CYS A 10 -51.74 21.60 -1.31
C CYS A 10 -51.05 22.43 -0.23
N THR A 11 -51.80 23.08 0.68
CA THR A 11 -51.18 23.87 1.76
C THR A 11 -50.39 23.00 2.73
N VAL A 12 -50.89 21.80 3.07
CA VAL A 12 -50.17 20.84 3.91
C VAL A 12 -48.90 20.34 3.22
N ALA A 13 -48.97 20.04 1.92
CA ALA A 13 -47.81 19.59 1.16
C ALA A 13 -46.71 20.66 1.07
N VAL A 14 -47.09 21.93 0.84
CA VAL A 14 -46.15 23.06 0.80
C VAL A 14 -45.53 23.31 2.18
N ALA A 15 -46.34 23.25 3.24
CA ALA A 15 -45.84 23.41 4.61
C ALA A 15 -44.84 22.31 4.99
N ALA A 16 -45.12 21.05 4.63
CA ALA A 16 -44.22 19.93 4.86
C ALA A 16 -42.91 20.08 4.08
N ALA A 17 -42.96 20.51 2.81
CA ALA A 17 -41.77 20.74 1.99
C ALA A 17 -40.89 21.87 2.56
N ALA A 18 -41.50 22.96 3.02
CA ALA A 18 -40.78 24.08 3.65
C ALA A 18 -40.08 23.64 4.95
N LEU A 19 -40.77 22.86 5.80
CA LEU A 19 -40.21 22.31 7.02
C LEU A 19 -39.05 21.35 6.75
N TRP A 20 -39.15 20.55 5.68
CA TRP A 20 -38.10 19.61 5.31
C TRP A 20 -36.83 20.30 4.80
N LEU A 21 -36.98 21.37 4.00
CA LEU A 21 -35.85 22.18 3.53
C LEU A 21 -35.13 22.91 4.68
N LEU A 22 -35.88 23.42 5.65
CA LEU A 22 -35.31 24.03 6.87
C LEU A 22 -34.52 23.01 7.69
N HIS A 23 -35.00 21.78 7.80
CA HIS A 23 -34.25 20.70 8.48
C HIS A 23 -33.00 20.29 7.70
N ALA A 24 -33.06 20.22 6.37
CA ALA A 24 -31.91 19.86 5.54
C ALA A 24 -30.79 20.92 5.59
N ALA A 25 -31.11 22.20 5.79
CA ALA A 25 -30.13 23.27 5.94
C ALA A 25 -29.40 23.27 7.30
N LEU A 26 -30.00 22.66 8.33
CA LEU A 26 -29.43 22.58 9.68
C LEU A 26 -28.57 21.33 9.91
N VAL A 27 -28.68 20.33 9.02
CA VAL A 27 -27.76 19.18 9.02
C VAL A 27 -26.57 19.58 8.15
N PRO A 28 -25.33 19.65 8.69
CA PRO A 28 -24.17 19.86 7.86
C PRO A 28 -24.07 18.67 6.90
N ALA A 29 -24.38 18.88 5.63
CA ALA A 29 -24.00 17.95 4.60
C ALA A 29 -22.48 17.90 4.62
N PHE A 30 -21.92 16.82 5.18
CA PHE A 30 -20.50 16.56 5.15
C PHE A 30 -20.10 16.38 3.68
N ALA A 31 -19.76 17.48 3.01
CA ALA A 31 -19.11 17.46 1.72
C ALA A 31 -17.73 16.85 1.98
N GLY A 32 -17.66 15.52 1.87
CA GLY A 32 -16.45 14.74 2.13
C GLY A 32 -15.27 15.48 1.54
N GLY A 33 -14.43 16.02 2.42
CA GLY A 33 -13.18 16.63 2.00
C GLY A 33 -12.45 15.55 1.26
N LEU A 34 -12.34 15.69 -0.07
CA LEU A 34 -11.24 15.06 -0.77
C LEU A 34 -10.03 15.60 -0.04
N LEU A 35 -9.47 14.77 0.85
CA LEU A 35 -8.12 14.96 1.33
C LEU A 35 -7.34 15.08 0.04
N ALA A 36 -7.01 16.33 -0.33
CA ALA A 36 -6.05 16.59 -1.37
C ALA A 36 -4.90 15.68 -0.99
N GLN A 37 -4.71 14.62 -1.77
CA GLN A 37 -3.73 13.60 -1.53
C GLN A 37 -2.42 14.36 -1.63
N ARG A 38 -1.98 14.89 -0.49
CA ARG A 38 -0.80 15.72 -0.37
C ARG A 38 0.27 14.77 -0.85
N ARG A 39 0.77 14.99 -2.07
CA ARG A 39 1.99 14.36 -2.54
C ARG A 39 2.97 14.59 -1.42
N GLN A 40 3.20 13.55 -0.62
CA GLN A 40 4.22 13.61 0.39
C GLN A 40 5.48 13.86 -0.42
N LEU A 41 6.06 15.03 -0.20
CA LEU A 41 7.38 15.31 -0.73
C LEU A 41 8.23 14.19 -0.14
N HIS A 42 8.68 13.24 -0.98
CA HIS A 42 9.66 12.26 -0.60
C HIS A 42 10.94 13.05 -0.31
N THR A 43 11.01 13.63 0.87
CA THR A 43 12.30 13.91 1.50
C THR A 43 12.90 12.52 1.65
N ALA A 44 13.99 12.27 0.92
CA ALA A 44 14.84 11.13 1.17
C ALA A 44 15.31 11.29 2.62
N VAL A 45 14.53 10.74 3.56
CA VAL A 45 15.01 10.46 4.91
C VAL A 45 16.30 9.71 4.65
N SER A 46 17.42 10.33 5.05
CA SER A 46 18.76 9.78 4.95
C SER A 46 18.63 8.29 5.25
N ALA A 47 19.06 7.44 4.31
CA ALA A 47 18.95 6.00 4.41
C ALA A 47 19.28 5.63 5.85
N SER A 48 18.27 5.16 6.59
CA SER A 48 18.54 4.58 7.91
C SER A 48 19.68 3.60 7.70
N GLU A 49 20.57 3.46 8.68
CA GLU A 49 21.67 2.48 8.65
C GLU A 49 21.22 1.04 8.33
N ILE A 50 19.90 0.82 8.29
CA ILE A 50 19.21 -0.39 7.88
C ILE A 50 18.37 -0.07 6.63
N CYS A 51 18.62 -0.79 5.55
CA CYS A 51 17.87 -0.76 4.30
C CYS A 51 17.03 -2.03 4.16
N GLU A 52 15.73 -1.93 3.90
CA GLU A 52 14.88 -3.12 3.73
C GLU A 52 14.84 -3.55 2.26
N ILE A 53 15.12 -4.83 2.00
CA ILE A 53 14.98 -5.44 0.67
C ILE A 53 13.85 -6.47 0.67
N PHE A 54 13.26 -6.69 -0.50
CA PHE A 54 12.34 -7.79 -0.74
C PHE A 54 12.98 -8.81 -1.66
N VAL A 55 13.18 -10.02 -1.15
CA VAL A 55 13.65 -11.15 -1.95
C VAL A 55 12.43 -11.94 -2.40
N THR A 56 12.26 -12.06 -3.71
CA THR A 56 11.14 -12.79 -4.32
C THR A 56 11.68 -14.00 -5.05
N ASN A 57 11.14 -15.17 -4.76
CA ASN A 57 11.35 -16.34 -5.60
C ASN A 57 10.08 -16.63 -6.40
N PRO A 58 10.08 -16.36 -7.72
CA PRO A 58 8.92 -16.56 -8.57
C PRO A 58 8.52 -18.04 -8.73
N SER A 59 9.46 -18.98 -8.60
CA SER A 59 9.21 -20.42 -8.79
C SER A 59 8.31 -21.02 -7.71
N VAL A 60 8.32 -20.46 -6.50
CA VAL A 60 7.47 -20.88 -5.37
C VAL A 60 6.39 -19.85 -5.03
N GLY A 61 6.39 -18.69 -5.70
CA GLY A 61 5.46 -17.59 -5.41
C GLY A 61 5.65 -16.95 -4.03
N MET A 62 6.81 -17.17 -3.39
CA MET A 62 7.12 -16.65 -2.06
C MET A 62 7.93 -15.36 -2.14
N ARG A 63 7.70 -14.47 -1.18
CA ARG A 63 8.45 -13.23 -1.01
C ARG A 63 8.75 -13.02 0.46
N THR A 64 10.01 -12.73 0.76
CA THR A 64 10.51 -12.45 2.11
C THR A 64 11.09 -11.05 2.16
N ARG A 65 10.88 -10.37 3.29
CA ARG A 65 11.50 -9.08 3.59
C ARG A 65 12.76 -9.31 4.43
N MET A 66 13.85 -8.68 4.06
CA MET A 66 15.14 -8.78 4.76
C MET A 66 15.71 -7.39 5.03
N SER A 67 16.41 -7.26 6.14
CA SER A 67 17.07 -6.02 6.54
C SER A 67 18.55 -6.10 6.18
N VAL A 68 19.05 -5.11 5.45
CA VAL A 68 20.43 -4.98 4.99
C VAL A 68 21.08 -3.82 5.73
N THR A 69 22.15 -4.11 6.43
CA THR A 69 23.10 -3.15 7.02
C THR A 69 24.32 -2.97 6.11
N PRO A 70 25.15 -1.92 6.31
CA PRO A 70 26.40 -1.71 5.56
C PRO A 70 27.38 -2.88 5.62
N ASP A 71 27.32 -3.71 6.66
CA ASP A 71 28.24 -4.83 6.85
C ASP A 71 27.71 -6.16 6.33
N THR A 72 26.44 -6.22 5.92
CA THR A 72 25.84 -7.44 5.37
C THR A 72 26.44 -7.76 4.00
N THR A 73 26.89 -9.00 3.83
CA THR A 73 27.44 -9.50 2.57
C THR A 73 26.34 -10.10 1.71
N VAL A 74 26.58 -10.17 0.40
CA VAL A 74 25.66 -10.82 -0.53
C VAL A 74 25.47 -12.31 -0.18
N GLU A 75 26.54 -12.98 0.27
CA GLU A 75 26.53 -14.38 0.67
C GLU A 75 25.60 -14.65 1.86
N SER A 76 25.66 -13.81 2.91
CA SER A 76 24.78 -13.97 4.07
C SER A 76 23.31 -13.76 3.70
N ILE A 77 23.02 -12.80 2.80
CA ILE A 77 21.66 -12.57 2.32
C ILE A 77 21.16 -13.77 1.51
N ILE A 78 22.00 -14.38 0.68
CA ILE A 78 21.64 -15.58 -0.08
C ILE A 78 21.33 -16.74 0.86
N GLU A 79 22.14 -16.97 1.89
CA GLU A 79 21.92 -18.03 2.87
C GLU A 79 20.62 -17.84 3.65
N ASP A 80 20.38 -16.63 4.14
CA ASP A 80 19.18 -16.30 4.90
C ASP A 80 17.93 -16.33 4.01
N ALA A 81 18.02 -15.85 2.77
CA ALA A 81 16.93 -15.95 1.80
C ALA A 81 16.61 -17.41 1.45
N ARG A 82 17.64 -18.24 1.26
CA ARG A 82 17.50 -19.68 0.98
C ARG A 82 16.72 -20.35 2.10
N LYS A 83 17.10 -20.12 3.36
CA LYS A 83 16.39 -20.65 4.54
C LYS A 83 14.96 -20.11 4.64
N ALA A 84 14.77 -18.80 4.50
CA ALA A 84 13.46 -18.15 4.63
C ALA A 84 12.46 -18.58 3.55
N LEU A 85 12.95 -18.97 2.37
CA LEU A 85 12.13 -19.44 1.26
C LEU A 85 11.97 -20.97 1.23
N GLY A 86 12.53 -21.70 2.20
CA GLY A 86 12.36 -23.14 2.36
C GLY A 86 13.33 -24.02 1.56
N PHE A 87 14.40 -23.44 0.99
CA PHE A 87 15.43 -24.16 0.21
C PHE A 87 16.54 -24.73 1.11
N ASP A 88 16.19 -25.27 2.28
CA ASP A 88 17.15 -25.74 3.29
C ASP A 88 17.54 -27.22 3.14
N GLN A 89 17.59 -27.73 1.91
CA GLN A 89 17.97 -29.12 1.67
C GLN A 89 19.48 -29.25 1.49
N ASP A 90 20.09 -30.32 2.00
CA ASP A 90 21.55 -30.55 1.98
C ASP A 90 22.17 -30.59 0.58
N PHE A 91 21.37 -30.88 -0.46
CA PHE A 91 21.82 -30.88 -1.85
C PHE A 91 21.80 -29.49 -2.51
N LEU A 92 21.17 -28.49 -1.88
CA LEU A 92 21.10 -27.11 -2.37
C LEU A 92 22.12 -26.24 -1.64
N SER A 93 23.30 -26.13 -2.24
CA SER A 93 24.37 -25.28 -1.72
C SER A 93 24.03 -23.80 -1.90
N SER A 94 24.47 -22.95 -0.98
CA SER A 94 24.40 -21.50 -1.13
C SER A 94 25.15 -21.00 -2.37
N SER A 95 26.19 -21.72 -2.80
CA SER A 95 26.99 -21.41 -4.00
C SER A 95 26.23 -21.49 -5.32
N ASP A 96 25.10 -22.22 -5.35
CA ASP A 96 24.31 -22.41 -6.56
C ASP A 96 23.44 -21.18 -6.86
N PHE A 97 23.19 -20.36 -5.84
CA PHE A 97 22.41 -19.14 -5.95
C PHE A 97 23.33 -17.96 -6.26
N LYS A 98 22.97 -17.16 -7.27
CA LYS A 98 23.73 -15.99 -7.70
C LYS A 98 22.80 -14.78 -7.77
N LEU A 99 23.34 -13.62 -7.40
CA LEU A 99 22.63 -12.35 -7.48
C LEU A 99 23.12 -11.56 -8.70
N TYR A 100 22.19 -10.98 -9.45
CA TYR A 100 22.48 -10.21 -10.65
C TYR A 100 21.80 -8.85 -10.60
N LYS A 101 22.35 -7.86 -11.32
CA LYS A 101 21.65 -6.61 -11.54
C LYS A 101 20.61 -6.83 -12.63
N LYS A 102 19.45 -6.20 -12.48
CA LYS A 102 18.40 -6.27 -13.50
C LYS A 102 18.84 -5.70 -14.86
N GLU A 103 19.71 -4.69 -14.83
CA GLU A 103 20.21 -4.02 -16.04
C GLU A 103 21.31 -4.83 -16.75
N ASP A 104 22.07 -5.62 -15.99
CA ASP A 104 23.19 -6.40 -16.48
C ASP A 104 23.28 -7.74 -15.74
N GLU A 105 22.87 -8.80 -16.44
CA GLU A 105 22.88 -10.18 -15.96
C GLU A 105 24.19 -10.92 -16.29
N SER A 106 25.16 -10.23 -16.90
CA SER A 106 26.40 -10.83 -17.41
C SER A 106 27.37 -11.22 -16.29
N THR A 107 27.33 -10.51 -15.16
CA THR A 107 28.26 -10.73 -14.06
C THR A 107 27.53 -10.86 -12.72
N PRO A 108 27.83 -11.91 -11.92
CA PRO A 108 27.25 -12.05 -10.60
C PRO A 108 27.83 -11.00 -9.65
N ILE A 109 26.97 -10.42 -8.81
CA ILE A 109 27.36 -9.44 -7.79
C ILE A 109 28.06 -10.18 -6.64
N SER A 110 29.18 -9.62 -6.18
CA SER A 110 29.91 -10.09 -5.00
C SER A 110 30.28 -8.90 -4.11
N GLY A 111 30.48 -9.15 -2.82
CA GLY A 111 30.90 -8.14 -1.84
C GLY A 111 29.81 -7.73 -0.84
N LYS A 112 29.91 -6.49 -0.35
CA LYS A 112 28.95 -5.88 0.57
C LYS A 112 27.71 -5.40 -0.18
N MET A 113 26.54 -5.62 0.42
CA MET A 113 25.26 -5.22 -0.18
C MET A 113 24.85 -3.79 0.22
N GLY A 114 25.31 -3.31 1.38
CA GLY A 114 25.06 -1.95 1.89
C GLY A 114 26.17 -0.96 1.57
#